data_AF-A0A197SWP0-F1
#
_entry.id   AF-A0A197SWP0-F1
#
_cell.length_a   1.000
_cell.length_b   1.000
_cell.length_c   1.000
_cell.angle_alpha   90.00
_cell.angle_beta   90.00
_cell.angle_gamma   90.00
#
_symmetry.space_group_name_H-M   'P 1'
#
loop_
_entity.id
_entity.type
_entity.pdbx_description
1 polymer ?
#
loop_
_entity_poly.entity_id
_entity_poly.type
_entity_poly.pdbx_seq_one_letter_code
_entity_poly.pdbx_strand_id
1 'polypeptide(L)' 'MCWMVALLAEDGQQYVYRVYAPGDALRGDLFWAAFHCHDESSRPRASDLFDSAQIWALPVSGSMI' A
#
# COMPACT_ATOMS: atom_id res chain seq x y z
N MET A 1 12.07 2.95 4.83
CA MET A 1 10.91 3.83 4.96
C MET A 1 9.64 3.00 5.15
N CYS A 2 8.65 3.56 5.83
CA CYS A 2 7.36 2.92 6.03
C CYS A 2 6.33 3.69 5.21
N TRP A 3 5.57 2.99 4.39
CA TRP A 3 4.53 3.55 3.53
C TRP A 3 3.19 2.91 3.87
N MET A 4 2.13 3.67 3.67
CA MET A 4 0.77 3.13 3.66
C MET A 4 0.24 3.19 2.23
N VAL A 5 -0.38 2.10 1.79
CA VAL A 5 -1.01 1.96 0.47
C VAL A 5 -2.46 1.54 0.69
N ALA A 6 -3.41 2.35 0.23
CA ALA A 6 -4.84 2.03 0.28
C ALA A 6 -5.36 1.68 -1.12
N LEU A 7 -6.03 0.52 -1.22
CA LEU A 7 -6.63 0.01 -2.45
C LEU A 7 -8.15 -0.08 -2.29
N LEU A 8 -8.90 0.42 -3.26
CA LEU A 8 -10.35 0.25 -3.32
C LEU A 8 -10.67 -1.14 -3.88
N ALA A 9 -11.49 -1.89 -3.17
CA ALA A 9 -11.95 -3.19 -3.61
C ALA A 9 -13.33 -3.15 -4.26
N GLU A 10 -13.69 -4.26 -4.92
CA GLU A 10 -14.97 -4.41 -5.61
C GLU A 10 -16.19 -4.34 -4.67
N ASP A 11 -15.98 -4.62 -3.38
CA ASP A 11 -17.00 -4.47 -2.33
C ASP A 11 -17.21 -3.00 -1.88
N GLY A 12 -16.48 -2.06 -2.48
CA GLY A 12 -16.48 -0.65 -2.13
C GLY A 12 -15.65 -0.30 -0.90
N GLN A 13 -14.99 -1.28 -0.27
CA GLN A 13 -14.15 -1.07 0.90
C GLN A 13 -12.72 -0.72 0.51
N GLN A 14 -12.02 -0.03 1.40
CA GLN A 14 -10.60 0.25 1.25
C GLN A 14 -9.76 -0.68 2.14
N TYR A 15 -8.75 -1.30 1.52
CA TYR A 15 -7.78 -2.15 2.19
C TYR A 15 -6.46 -1.41 2.28
N VAL A 16 -5.97 -1.22 3.51
CA VAL A 16 -4.79 -0.39 3.77
C VAL A 16 -3.63 -1.26 4.26
N TYR A 17 -2.53 -1.23 3.52
CA TYR A 17 -1.33 -2.02 3.76
C TYR A 17 -0.20 -1.16 4.28
N ARG A 18 0.59 -1.74 5.20
CA ARG A 18 1.87 -1.18 5.59
C ARG A 18 2.97 -1.82 4.74
N VAL A 19 3.67 -1.02 3.96
CA VAL A 19 4.76 -1.45 3.09
C VAL A 19 6.09 -0.90 3.61
N TYR A 20 7.01 -1.79 3.92
CA TYR A 20 8.38 -1.43 4.26
C TYR A 20 9.24 -1.50 3.01
N ALA A 21 9.86 -0.39 2.64
CA ALA A 21 10.64 -0.28 1.41
C ALA A 21 11.90 0.58 1.60
N PRO A 22 12.91 0.44 0.72
CA PRO A 22 14.02 1.38 0.62
C PRO A 22 13.57 2.84 0.48
N GLY A 23 14.46 3.78 0.82
CA GLY A 23 14.13 5.22 0.79
C GLY A 23 13.96 5.79 -0.62
N ASP A 24 14.51 5.11 -1.62
CA ASP A 24 14.49 5.43 -3.04
C ASP A 24 13.41 4.66 -3.81
N ALA A 25 12.56 3.88 -3.12
CA ALA A 25 11.46 3.16 -3.75
C ALA A 25 10.49 4.12 -4.46
N LEU A 26 10.11 3.79 -5.69
CA LEU A 26 9.12 4.53 -6.46
C LEU A 26 7.70 4.08 -6.08
N ARG A 27 6.70 4.91 -6.36
CA ARG A 27 5.28 4.58 -6.09
C ARG A 27 4.85 3.24 -6.73
N GLY A 28 5.37 2.93 -7.92
CA GLY A 28 5.10 1.67 -8.61
C GLY A 28 5.63 0.44 -7.86
N ASP A 29 6.81 0.55 -7.25
CA ASP A 29 7.44 -0.54 -6.49
C ASP A 29 6.61 -0.90 -5.24
N LEU A 30 6.08 0.13 -4.57
CA LEU A 30 5.24 -0.01 -3.38
C LEU A 30 3.89 -0.64 -3.70
N PHE A 31 3.30 -0.25 -4.84
CA PHE A 31 2.01 -0.75 -5.29
C PHE A 31 2.06 -2.25 -5.60
N TRP A 32 3.08 -2.69 -6.35
CA TRP A 32 3.27 -4.11 -6.67
C TRP A 32 3.45 -4.97 -5.42
N ALA A 33 4.17 -4.48 -4.42
CA ALA A 33 4.34 -5.17 -3.14
C ALA A 33 3.01 -5.30 -2.36
N ALA A 34 2.12 -4.30 -2.42
CA ALA A 34 0.83 -4.35 -1.75
C ALA A 34 -0.11 -5.41 -2.35
N PHE A 35 -0.10 -5.58 -3.69
CA PHE A 35 -0.88 -6.63 -4.37
C PHE A 35 -0.50 -8.04 -3.89
N HIS A 36 0.79 -8.30 -3.66
CA HIS A 36 1.27 -9.61 -3.18
C HIS A 36 1.01 -9.88 -1.69
N CYS A 37 0.76 -8.86 -0.88
CA CYS A 37 0.53 -9.00 0.56
C CYS A 37 -0.94 -9.29 0.90
N HIS A 38 -1.82 -9.42 -0.10
CA HIS A 38 -3.12 -10.05 0.06
C HIS A 38 -2.92 -11.55 0.36
N ASP A 39 -2.46 -11.84 1.57
CA ASP A 39 -2.42 -13.20 2.11
C ASP A 39 -3.81 -13.82 1.96
N GLU A 40 -3.85 -15.12 1.62
CA GLU A 40 -4.96 -15.93 1.06
C GLU A 40 -6.28 -15.91 1.86
N SER A 41 -6.83 -14.73 2.11
CA SER A 41 -8.07 -14.53 2.84
C SER A 41 -9.24 -14.63 1.88
N SER A 42 -10.40 -15.08 2.39
CA SER A 42 -11.69 -15.17 1.69
C SER A 42 -12.27 -13.81 1.26
N ARG A 43 -11.44 -12.77 1.18
CA ARG A 43 -11.86 -11.42 0.87
C ARG A 43 -11.97 -11.21 -0.65
N PRO A 44 -12.85 -10.28 -1.09
CA PRO A 44 -12.98 -9.93 -2.51
C PRO A 44 -11.66 -9.43 -3.10
N ARG A 45 -11.50 -9.59 -4.41
CA ARG A 45 -10.34 -9.03 -5.14
C ARG A 45 -10.39 -7.51 -5.08
N ALA A 46 -9.23 -6.88 -4.92
CA ALA A 46 -9.11 -5.43 -5.04
C ALA A 46 -9.06 -5.01 -6.51
N SER A 47 -9.51 -3.79 -6.84
CA SER A 47 -9.36 -3.23 -8.19
C SER A 47 -7.99 -2.54 -8.29
N ASP A 48 -7.02 -3.27 -8.83
CA ASP A 48 -5.60 -2.90 -8.81
C ASP A 48 -5.18 -1.94 -9.93
N LEU A 49 -6.02 -0.95 -10.24
CA LEU A 49 -5.60 0.15 -11.10
C LEU A 49 -4.76 1.11 -10.28
N PHE A 50 -3.53 1.39 -10.74
CA PHE A 50 -2.60 2.31 -10.10
C PHE A 50 -3.26 3.66 -9.77
N ASP A 51 -4.17 4.09 -10.63
CA ASP A 51 -4.98 5.30 -10.59
C ASP A 51 -5.85 5.41 -9.31
N SER A 52 -6.26 4.27 -8.74
CA SER A 52 -7.12 4.21 -7.56
C SER A 52 -6.35 4.19 -6.24
N ALA A 53 -5.04 3.92 -6.29
CA ALA A 53 -4.21 3.70 -5.12
C ALA A 53 -3.80 5.02 -4.45
N GLN A 54 -4.10 5.13 -3.15
CA GLN A 54 -3.56 6.22 -2.35
C GLN A 54 -2.29 5.75 -1.64
N ILE A 55 -1.19 6.50 -1.81
CA ILE A 55 0.13 6.14 -1.28
C ILE A 55 0.69 7.32 -0.48
N TRP A 56 1.06 7.08 0.78
CA TRP A 56 1.70 8.09 1.63
C TRP A 56 2.83 7.51 2.49
N ALA A 57 3.91 8.29 2.62
CA ALA A 57 5.02 7.95 3.49
C ALA A 57 4.65 8.28 4.94
N LEU A 58 5.01 7.38 5.85
CA LEU A 58 4.97 7.65 7.28
C LEU A 58 6.34 8.14 7.74
N PRO A 59 6.41 9.15 8.62
CA PRO A 59 7.65 9.49 9.28
C PRO A 59 8.14 8.27 10.06
N VAL A 60 9.42 7.92 9.89
CA VAL A 60 10.04 6.93 10.78
C VAL A 60 10.15 7.59 12.14
N SER A 61 9.47 7.04 13.15
CA SER A 61 9.57 7.53 14.53
C SER A 61 11.05 7.60 14.92
N GLY A 62 11.60 8.81 15.04
CA GLY A 62 13.02 9.06 15.30
C GLY A 62 13.63 10.27 14.58
N SER A 63 13.01 10.80 13.52
CA SER A 63 13.45 12.08 12.94
C SER A 63 12.81 13.24 13.71
N MET A 64 13.41 13.61 14.85
CA MET A 64 13.28 14.97 15.34
C MET A 64 13.97 15.89 14.33
N ILE A 65 13.25 16.92 13.92
CA ILE A 65 13.76 18.05 13.13
C ILE A 65 14.85 18.76 13.94
#